data_AF-A0A7V1Y4G7-F1
#
_entry.id   AF-A0A7V1Y4G7-F1
#
_cell.length_a   1.000
_cell.length_b   1.000
_cell.length_c   1.000
_cell.angle_alpha   90.00
_cell.angle_beta   90.00
_cell.angle_gamma   90.00
#
_symmetry.space_group_name_H-M   'P 1'
#
loop_
_entity.id
_entity.type
_entity.pdbx_description
1 polymer ?
#
loop_
_entity_poly.entity_id
_entity_poly.type
_entity_poly.pdbx_seq_one_letter_code
_entity_poly.pdbx_strand_id
1 'polypeptide(L)'
;MIARAVMAMLLAAALVAPAFAGDRSPGVNKREHRQKERIKHGVKSGQLTKDEAKGLRAEQKAIREKEREMKSDGVLTREERKDLHQDLNEASQNIHEEKHDAETR
;
A
#
# COMPACT_ATOMS: atom_id res chain seq x y z
N MET A 1 41.73 29.20 -47.74
CA MET A 1 42.13 29.20 -46.32
C MET A 1 40.98 29.77 -45.49
N ILE A 2 40.31 28.90 -44.72
CA ILE A 2 39.70 29.06 -43.37
C ILE A 2 39.23 30.50 -43.01
N ALA A 3 37.96 30.77 -42.72
CA ALA A 3 37.35 30.35 -41.46
C ALA A 3 35.81 30.37 -41.46
N ARG A 4 35.26 29.35 -40.81
CA ARG A 4 33.85 29.19 -40.46
C ARG A 4 33.56 30.02 -39.22
N ALA A 5 32.44 30.73 -39.20
CA ALA A 5 31.82 31.19 -37.94
C ALA A 5 30.33 30.82 -37.98
N VAL A 6 30.05 29.64 -37.46
CA VAL A 6 28.69 29.20 -37.10
C VAL A 6 28.36 29.92 -35.79
N MET A 7 27.31 30.74 -35.75
CA MET A 7 26.82 31.30 -34.49
C MET A 7 25.39 30.83 -34.24
N ALA A 8 25.23 30.27 -33.04
CA ALA A 8 24.28 29.24 -32.69
C ALA A 8 22.86 29.77 -32.40
N MET A 9 21.89 28.97 -32.81
CA MET A 9 20.47 29.11 -32.48
C MET A 9 20.25 28.60 -31.04
N LEU A 10 19.95 29.50 -30.10
CA LEU A 10 19.57 29.14 -28.73
C LEU A 10 18.06 28.80 -28.69
N LEU A 11 17.73 27.52 -28.85
CA LEU A 11 16.41 26.97 -28.50
C LEU A 11 16.45 26.47 -27.06
N ALA A 12 15.92 27.27 -26.14
CA ALA A 12 15.68 26.85 -24.77
C ALA A 12 14.40 26.00 -24.71
N ALA A 13 14.54 24.68 -24.85
CA ALA A 13 13.45 23.74 -24.57
C ALA A 13 13.37 23.51 -23.05
N ALA A 14 12.38 24.13 -22.40
CA ALA A 14 12.04 23.81 -21.01
C ALA A 14 11.44 22.40 -20.94
N LEU A 15 12.27 21.42 -20.56
CA LEU A 15 11.81 20.07 -20.23
C LEU A 15 11.00 20.13 -18.93
N VAL A 16 9.67 20.15 -19.05
CA VAL A 16 8.78 19.82 -17.92
C VAL A 16 8.92 18.32 -17.68
N ALA A 17 9.72 17.96 -16.68
CA ALA A 17 9.80 16.58 -16.24
C ALA A 17 8.47 16.17 -15.58
N PRO A 18 7.90 14.99 -15.91
CA PRO A 18 6.78 14.46 -15.16
C PRO A 18 7.25 14.14 -13.74
N ALA A 19 6.66 14.80 -12.75
CA ALA A 19 6.84 14.44 -11.34
C ALA A 19 6.20 13.06 -11.11
N PHE A 20 7.00 12.00 -11.17
CA PHE A 20 6.58 10.69 -10.73
C PHE A 20 6.32 10.74 -9.21
N ALA A 21 5.05 10.83 -8.83
CA ALA A 21 4.62 10.60 -7.46
C ALA A 21 4.79 9.10 -7.16
N GLY A 22 6.02 8.70 -6.79
CA GLY A 22 6.30 7.37 -6.26
C GLY A 22 5.39 7.06 -5.08
N ASP A 23 4.97 5.80 -4.94
CA ASP A 23 4.14 5.30 -3.85
C ASP A 23 4.68 5.83 -2.51
N ARG A 24 3.94 6.76 -1.89
CA ARG A 24 4.36 7.49 -0.69
C ARG A 24 4.39 6.60 0.57
N SER A 25 4.09 5.30 0.43
CA SER A 25 4.08 4.30 1.50
C SER A 25 4.59 2.93 1.00
N PRO A 26 5.85 2.79 0.53
CA PRO A 26 6.31 1.56 -0.12
C PRO A 26 6.16 0.37 0.84
N GLY A 27 5.27 -0.56 0.49
CA GLY A 27 5.04 -1.80 1.24
C GLY A 27 3.71 -1.87 2.01
N VAL A 28 3.24 -0.78 2.62
CA VAL A 28 1.98 -0.77 3.41
C VAL A 28 0.79 -1.07 2.51
N ASN A 29 0.58 -0.26 1.47
CA ASN A 29 -0.47 -0.44 0.45
C ASN A 29 -0.48 -1.85 -0.15
N LYS A 30 0.70 -2.37 -0.48
CA LYS A 30 0.86 -3.72 -1.07
C LYS A 30 0.43 -4.81 -0.08
N ARG A 31 0.73 -4.65 1.21
CA ARG A 31 0.33 -5.61 2.24
C ARG A 31 -1.17 -5.58 2.50
N GLU A 32 -1.77 -4.40 2.60
CA GLU A 32 -3.23 -4.28 2.74
C GLU A 32 -3.96 -4.94 1.58
N HIS A 33 -3.49 -4.72 0.35
CA HIS A 33 -4.08 -5.35 -0.84
C HIS A 33 -4.01 -6.88 -0.75
N ARG A 34 -2.84 -7.43 -0.39
CA ARG A 34 -2.67 -8.88 -0.21
C ARG A 34 -3.58 -9.44 0.87
N GLN A 35 -3.75 -8.76 2.00
CA GLN A 35 -4.63 -9.19 3.09
C GLN A 35 -6.10 -9.16 2.66
N LYS A 36 -6.52 -8.13 1.93
CA LYS A 36 -7.86 -8.08 1.32
C LYS A 36 -8.13 -9.26 0.38
N GLU A 37 -7.15 -9.61 -0.47
CA GLU A 37 -7.27 -10.77 -1.36
C GLU A 37 -7.31 -12.09 -0.58
N ARG A 38 -6.54 -12.24 0.52
CA ARG A 38 -6.61 -13.41 1.40
C ARG A 38 -8.01 -13.58 2.01
N ILE A 39 -8.62 -12.50 2.50
CA ILE A 39 -9.98 -12.53 3.05
C ILE A 39 -10.99 -12.89 1.96
N LYS A 40 -10.89 -12.26 0.78
CA LYS A 40 -11.77 -12.57 -0.37
C LYS A 40 -11.65 -14.02 -0.81
N HIS A 41 -10.43 -14.54 -0.88
CA HIS A 41 -10.18 -15.93 -1.19
C HIS A 41 -10.78 -16.84 -0.12
N GLY A 42 -10.55 -16.57 1.17
CA GLY A 42 -11.09 -17.37 2.27
C GLY A 42 -12.62 -17.48 2.23
N VAL A 43 -13.31 -16.37 1.94
CA VAL A 43 -14.78 -16.40 1.74
C VAL A 43 -15.16 -17.23 0.51
N LYS A 44 -14.42 -17.11 -0.60
CA LYS A 44 -14.70 -17.85 -1.83
C LYS A 44 -14.45 -19.35 -1.69
N SER A 45 -13.40 -19.74 -0.96
CA SER A 45 -13.06 -21.14 -0.72
C SER A 45 -13.85 -21.78 0.42
N GLY A 46 -14.60 -21.00 1.19
CA GLY A 46 -15.33 -21.48 2.37
C GLY A 46 -14.45 -21.62 3.62
N GLN A 47 -13.17 -21.21 3.56
CA GLN A 47 -12.28 -21.15 4.73
C GLN A 47 -12.63 -20.03 5.71
N LEU A 48 -13.48 -19.07 5.30
CA LEU A 48 -14.01 -18.03 6.17
C LEU A 48 -15.52 -17.97 6.01
N THR A 49 -16.22 -17.93 7.13
CA THR A 49 -17.62 -17.56 7.20
C THR A 49 -17.82 -16.07 6.88
N LYS A 50 -19.06 -15.67 6.63
CA LYS A 50 -19.38 -14.26 6.35
C LYS A 50 -19.11 -13.36 7.56
N ASP A 51 -19.29 -13.87 8.78
CA ASP A 51 -19.13 -13.11 10.01
C ASP A 51 -17.66 -12.91 10.38
N GLU A 52 -16.82 -13.94 10.25
CA GLU A 52 -15.35 -13.80 10.41
C GLU A 52 -14.78 -12.83 9.38
N ALA A 53 -15.19 -12.98 8.12
CA ALA A 53 -14.76 -12.06 7.07
C ALA A 53 -15.22 -10.61 7.32
N LYS A 54 -16.33 -10.40 8.03
CA LYS A 54 -16.79 -9.07 8.46
C LYS A 54 -15.86 -8.50 9.54
N GLY A 55 -15.48 -9.31 10.54
CA GLY A 55 -14.51 -8.94 11.57
C GLY A 55 -13.15 -8.55 10.97
N LEU A 56 -12.58 -9.44 10.15
CA LEU A 56 -11.29 -9.20 9.47
C LEU A 56 -11.34 -7.94 8.57
N ARG A 57 -12.45 -7.68 7.88
CA ARG A 57 -12.60 -6.46 7.07
C ARG A 57 -12.68 -5.19 7.92
N ALA A 58 -13.27 -5.26 9.12
CA ALA A 58 -13.33 -4.14 10.04
C ALA A 58 -11.92 -3.79 10.55
N GLU A 59 -11.11 -4.80 10.90
CA GLU A 59 -9.70 -4.62 11.26
C GLU A 59 -8.89 -3.97 10.12
N GLN A 60 -9.01 -4.48 8.88
CA GLN A 60 -8.37 -3.86 7.71
C GLN A 60 -8.84 -2.42 7.45
N LYS A 61 -10.07 -2.07 7.86
CA LYS A 61 -10.59 -0.71 7.74
C LYS A 61 -9.97 0.20 8.80
N ALA A 62 -9.85 -0.26 10.04
CA ALA A 62 -9.20 0.50 11.11
C ALA A 62 -7.74 0.82 10.79
N ILE A 63 -6.98 -0.14 10.25
CA ILE A 63 -5.59 0.09 9.83
C ILE A 63 -5.50 1.16 8.73
N ARG A 64 -6.43 1.13 7.75
CA ARG A 64 -6.49 2.16 6.70
C ARG A 64 -6.84 3.54 7.23
N GLU A 65 -7.71 3.62 8.23
CA GLU A 65 -8.07 4.89 8.87
C GLU A 65 -6.85 5.45 9.61
N LYS A 66 -6.12 4.60 10.34
CA LYS A 66 -4.85 4.95 10.98
C LYS A 66 -3.79 5.40 9.97
N GLU A 67 -3.60 4.70 8.85
CA GLU A 67 -2.67 5.15 7.79
C GLU A 67 -3.03 6.54 7.28
N ARG A 68 -4.32 6.80 7.03
CA ARG A 68 -4.79 8.11 6.54
C ARG A 68 -4.55 9.23 7.55
N GLU A 69 -4.74 8.95 8.83
CA GLU A 69 -4.48 9.89 9.91
C GLU A 69 -2.98 10.22 10.02
N MET A 70 -2.13 9.19 10.03
CA MET A 70 -0.66 9.36 10.05
C MET A 70 -0.16 10.13 8.82
N LYS A 71 -0.77 9.88 7.66
CA LYS A 71 -0.40 10.54 6.39
C LYS A 71 -1.01 11.95 6.22
N SER A 72 -1.64 12.50 7.25
CA SER A 72 -2.27 13.82 7.17
C SER A 72 -1.28 14.95 6.86
N ASP A 73 -0.02 14.80 7.27
CA ASP A 73 1.10 15.71 6.97
C ASP A 73 1.73 15.50 5.57
N GLY A 74 1.24 14.50 4.83
CA GLY A 74 1.61 14.18 3.46
C GLY A 74 2.63 13.05 3.30
N VAL A 75 3.24 12.56 4.39
CA VAL A 75 4.26 11.49 4.37
C VAL A 75 4.02 10.47 5.48
N LEU A 76 4.73 9.35 5.45
CA LEU A 76 4.82 8.44 6.60
C LEU A 76 6.28 8.40 7.05
N THR A 77 6.51 8.76 8.31
CA THR A 77 7.79 8.59 9.00
C THR A 77 8.19 7.11 9.07
N ARG A 78 9.43 6.84 9.49
CA ARG A 78 9.89 5.44 9.61
C ARG A 78 9.18 4.72 10.75
N GLU A 79 8.91 5.45 11.81
CA GLU A 79 8.26 5.02 13.04
C GLU A 79 6.80 4.69 12.76
N GLU A 80 6.03 5.60 12.16
CA GLU A 80 4.63 5.34 11.76
C GLU A 80 4.52 4.16 10.80
N ARG A 81 5.46 4.04 9.86
CA ARG A 81 5.49 2.90 8.95
C ARG A 81 5.75 1.59 9.69
N LYS A 82 6.65 1.59 10.68
CA LYS A 82 6.92 0.42 11.52
C LYS A 82 5.67 0.02 12.29
N ASP A 83 4.96 0.98 12.87
CA ASP A 83 3.72 0.75 13.60
C ASP A 83 2.64 0.14 12.69
N LEU A 84 2.43 0.72 11.50
CA LEU A 84 1.52 0.14 10.49
C LEU A 84 1.95 -1.27 10.07
N HIS A 85 3.25 -1.55 9.98
CA HIS A 85 3.73 -2.89 9.68
C HIS A 85 3.43 -3.88 10.80
N GLN A 86 3.48 -3.45 12.07
CA GLN A 86 3.11 -4.27 13.22
C GLN A 86 1.61 -4.57 13.22
N ASP A 87 0.75 -3.56 13.04
CA ASP A 87 -0.70 -3.75 12.94
C ASP A 87 -1.05 -4.72 11.80
N LEU A 88 -0.39 -4.57 10.65
CA LEU A 88 -0.57 -5.47 9.51
C LEU A 88 -0.01 -6.88 9.74
N ASN A 89 0.92 -7.08 10.69
CA ASN A 89 1.37 -8.42 11.08
C ASN A 89 0.31 -9.11 11.94
N GLU A 90 -0.23 -8.40 12.93
CA GLU A 90 -1.30 -8.88 13.80
C GLU A 90 -2.53 -9.25 12.98
N ALA A 91 -3.01 -8.35 12.11
CA ALA A 91 -4.11 -8.65 11.21
C ALA A 91 -3.82 -9.82 10.26
N SER A 92 -2.54 -10.02 9.88
CA SER A 92 -2.16 -11.18 9.07
C SER A 92 -2.25 -12.51 9.83
N GLN A 93 -1.97 -12.49 11.14
CA GLN A 93 -2.13 -13.63 12.04
C GLN A 93 -3.61 -13.93 12.26
N ASN A 94 -4.42 -12.92 12.55
CA ASN A 94 -5.88 -13.06 12.67
C ASN A 94 -6.49 -13.67 11.40
N ILE A 95 -6.10 -13.21 10.20
CA ILE A 95 -6.56 -13.83 8.94
C ILE A 95 -6.11 -15.29 8.81
N HIS A 96 -4.95 -15.66 9.37
CA HIS A 96 -4.47 -17.04 9.31
C HIS A 96 -5.27 -17.92 10.28
N GLU A 97 -5.42 -17.50 11.53
CA GLU A 97 -6.16 -18.19 12.58
C GLU A 97 -7.61 -18.44 12.14
N GLU A 98 -8.34 -17.40 11.75
CA GLU A 98 -9.74 -17.52 11.31
C GLU A 98 -9.90 -18.46 10.09
N LYS A 99 -8.90 -18.51 9.20
CA LYS A 99 -8.91 -19.42 8.05
C LYS A 99 -8.72 -20.90 8.42
N HIS A 100 -8.07 -21.17 9.54
CA HIS A 100 -7.79 -22.53 10.03
C HIS A 100 -8.77 -22.96 11.13
N ASP A 101 -9.38 -22.02 11.84
CA ASP A 101 -10.48 -22.29 12.78
C ASP A 101 -11.68 -22.91 12.05
N ALA A 102 -11.93 -22.53 10.79
CA ALA A 102 -12.91 -23.18 9.94
C ALA A 102 -12.65 -24.68 9.70
N GLU A 103 -11.39 -25.13 9.80
CA GLU A 103 -11.03 -26.56 9.67
C GLU A 103 -11.32 -27.34 10.96
N THR A 104 -11.50 -26.65 12.10
CA THR A 104 -11.77 -27.25 13.42
C THR A 104 -13.26 -27.26 13.78
N ARG A 105 -14.11 -26.49 13.08
CA ARG A 105 -15.56 -26.38 13.36
C ARG A 105 -16.42 -27.43 12.68
#